data_AF-A0A6L5GUF3-F1
#
_entry.id   AF-A0A6L5GUF3-F1
#
_cell.length_a   1.000
_cell.length_b   1.000
_cell.length_c   1.000
_cell.angle_alpha   90.00
_cell.angle_beta   90.00
_cell.angle_gamma   90.00
#
_symmetry.space_group_name_H-M   'P 1'
#
loop_
_entity.id
_entity.type
_entity.pdbx_description
1 polymer ?
#
loop_
_entity_poly.entity_id
_entity_poly.type
_entity_poly.pdbx_seq_one_letter_code
_entity_poly.pdbx_strand_id
1 'polypeptide(L)'
;MFVDHVHEMFAGAGVPDWVDWFGRPVATIFFFLSVEGFVHTHNQKRYLSRLLIGFWIMQIGNAVLQRSFSLGSFGLINNIFGDLFVGVLTMYGIQTLSQGRQSHQASKIWGGLFIIVLPLIFAAITMGILAAWHTNPILTGLASMLPSPLIAENGILLYLGPLMYLLRKNRNWQMLAIIAVAWIEVNI
;
A
#
# COMPACT_ATOMS: atom_id res chain seq x y z
N MET A 1 8.98 9.26 4.77
CA MET A 1 8.62 8.50 6.01
C MET A 1 9.04 9.22 7.31
N PHE A 2 10.21 9.02 7.94
CA PHE A 2 10.48 9.74 9.21
C PHE A 2 10.78 11.24 9.01
N VAL A 3 11.76 11.57 8.18
CA VAL A 3 12.14 12.97 7.88
C VAL A 3 10.96 13.75 7.25
N ASP A 4 10.16 13.04 6.47
CA ASP A 4 8.91 13.47 5.85
C ASP A 4 7.84 13.80 6.91
N HIS A 5 7.59 12.91 7.86
CA HIS A 5 6.66 13.20 8.94
C HIS A 5 7.21 14.25 9.91
N VAL A 6 8.54 14.37 10.07
CA VAL A 6 9.15 15.51 10.79
C VAL A 6 8.86 16.80 10.04
N HIS A 7 9.02 16.82 8.71
CA HIS A 7 8.62 17.97 7.91
C HIS A 7 7.13 18.26 8.05
N GLU A 8 6.25 17.26 7.94
CA GLU A 8 4.79 17.39 8.06
C GLU A 8 4.35 17.90 9.45
N MET A 9 4.95 17.38 10.53
CA MET A 9 4.65 17.79 11.90
C MET A 9 5.18 19.19 12.24
N PHE A 10 6.30 19.60 11.63
CA PHE A 10 6.97 20.88 11.91
C PHE A 10 6.84 21.90 10.77
N ALA A 11 6.04 21.63 9.75
CA ALA A 11 5.80 22.55 8.62
C ALA A 11 5.30 23.91 9.12
N GLY A 12 4.41 23.91 10.11
CA GLY A 12 3.92 25.12 10.78
C GLY A 12 4.97 25.89 11.61
N ALA A 13 6.12 25.27 11.90
CA ALA A 13 7.25 25.88 12.59
C ALA A 13 8.33 26.44 11.64
N GLY A 14 8.09 26.41 10.32
CA GLY A 14 8.98 26.99 9.30
C GLY A 14 10.10 26.05 8.83
N VAL A 15 9.88 24.74 8.87
CA VAL A 15 10.83 23.78 8.28
C VAL A 15 10.89 24.00 6.75
N PRO A 16 12.09 24.04 6.14
CA PRO A 16 12.23 24.22 4.71
C PRO A 16 11.69 23.03 3.88
N ASP A 17 11.05 23.34 2.75
CA ASP A 17 10.43 22.34 1.86
C ASP A 17 11.43 21.30 1.28
N TRP A 18 12.74 21.63 1.22
CA TRP A 18 13.76 20.69 0.71
C TRP A 18 13.96 19.48 1.65
N VAL A 19 13.56 19.58 2.92
CA VAL A 19 13.64 18.47 3.89
C VAL A 19 12.75 17.31 3.43
N ASP A 20 11.64 17.62 2.76
CA ASP A 20 10.70 16.67 2.19
C ASP A 20 11.33 15.78 1.08
N TRP A 21 12.34 16.29 0.38
CA TRP A 21 13.01 15.59 -0.72
C TRP A 21 13.71 14.31 -0.27
N PHE A 22 14.07 14.20 1.01
CA PHE A 22 14.63 12.98 1.58
C PHE A 22 13.56 11.97 1.97
N GLY A 23 12.32 12.42 2.17
CA GLY A 23 11.18 11.62 2.57
C GLY A 23 10.56 10.81 1.43
N ARG A 24 10.34 11.46 0.29
CA ARG A 24 9.60 10.92 -0.86
C ARG A 24 10.22 9.69 -1.53
N PRO A 25 11.55 9.61 -1.78
CA PRO A 25 12.15 8.44 -2.43
C PRO A 25 12.00 7.16 -1.61
N VAL A 26 11.79 7.26 -0.30
CA VAL A 26 11.71 6.13 0.61
C VAL A 26 10.53 5.21 0.26
N ALA A 27 9.38 5.78 -0.14
CA ALA A 27 8.21 5.00 -0.55
C ALA A 27 8.53 4.15 -1.79
N THR A 28 9.16 4.76 -2.81
CA THR A 28 9.62 4.09 -4.01
C THR A 28 10.59 2.94 -3.70
N ILE A 29 11.53 3.16 -2.79
CA ILE A 29 12.49 2.15 -2.35
C ILE A 29 11.78 0.98 -1.66
N PHE A 30 10.78 1.24 -0.80
CA PHE A 30 9.99 0.18 -0.18
C PHE A 30 9.24 -0.65 -1.21
N PHE A 31 8.59 -0.03 -2.19
CA PHE A 31 7.93 -0.77 -3.27
C PHE A 31 8.92 -1.60 -4.09
N PHE A 32 10.09 -1.05 -4.41
CA PHE A 32 11.14 -1.80 -5.12
C PHE A 32 11.60 -3.02 -4.31
N LEU A 33 11.92 -2.83 -3.04
CA LEU A 33 12.32 -3.92 -2.14
C LEU A 33 11.20 -4.95 -1.96
N SER A 34 9.94 -4.55 -1.93
CA SER A 34 8.81 -5.46 -1.86
C SER A 34 8.65 -6.31 -3.12
N VAL A 35 8.88 -5.73 -4.31
CA VAL A 35 8.90 -6.48 -5.58
C VAL A 35 10.04 -7.49 -5.59
N GLU A 36 11.27 -7.05 -5.29
CA GLU A 36 12.44 -7.92 -5.25
C GLU A 36 12.29 -9.03 -4.20
N GLY A 37 11.81 -8.69 -3.01
CA GLY A 37 11.54 -9.63 -1.93
C GLY A 37 10.46 -10.65 -2.29
N PHE A 38 9.40 -10.23 -3.00
CA PHE A 38 8.36 -11.12 -3.49
C PHE A 38 8.86 -12.10 -4.56
N VAL A 39 9.68 -11.61 -5.51
CA VAL A 39 10.25 -12.43 -6.59
C VAL A 39 11.20 -13.51 -6.05
N HIS A 40 12.03 -13.18 -5.07
CA HIS A 40 13.03 -14.10 -4.50
C HIS A 40 12.51 -14.97 -3.35
N THR A 41 11.31 -14.66 -2.83
CA THR A 41 10.71 -15.43 -1.74
C THR A 41 10.14 -16.76 -2.25
N HIS A 42 10.50 -17.85 -1.55
CA HIS A 42 9.93 -19.17 -1.82
C HIS A 42 8.46 -19.30 -1.39
N ASN A 43 8.04 -18.60 -0.34
CA ASN A 43 6.67 -18.66 0.20
C ASN A 43 5.99 -17.27 0.22
N GLN A 44 5.35 -16.93 -0.89
CA GLN A 44 4.69 -15.63 -1.08
C GLN A 44 3.51 -15.41 -0.13
N LYS A 45 2.79 -16.48 0.24
CA LYS A 45 1.67 -16.40 1.19
C LYS A 45 2.14 -15.95 2.58
N ARG A 46 3.28 -16.47 3.03
CA ARG A 46 3.88 -16.07 4.32
C ARG A 46 4.40 -14.64 4.28
N TYR A 47 4.87 -14.18 3.12
CA TYR A 47 5.27 -12.79 2.94
C TYR A 47 4.05 -11.85 3.02
N LEU A 48 2.96 -12.16 2.31
CA LEU A 48 1.69 -11.45 2.41
C LEU A 48 1.13 -11.42 3.84
N SER A 49 1.16 -12.55 4.56
CA SER A 49 0.65 -12.59 5.93
C SER A 49 1.46 -11.70 6.88
N ARG A 50 2.78 -11.61 6.69
CA ARG A 50 3.64 -10.71 7.48
C ARG A 50 3.30 -9.24 7.25
N LEU A 51 3.07 -8.86 5.99
CA LEU A 51 2.63 -7.49 5.65
C LEU A 51 1.26 -7.18 6.28
N LEU A 52 0.31 -8.10 6.21
CA LEU A 52 -1.01 -7.93 6.81
C LEU A 52 -0.95 -7.81 8.34
N ILE A 53 -0.12 -8.63 8.99
CA ILE A 53 0.11 -8.52 10.44
C ILE A 53 0.75 -7.16 10.78
N GLY A 54 1.74 -6.71 10.00
CA GLY A 54 2.34 -5.40 10.16
C GLY A 54 1.32 -4.27 10.03
N PHE A 55 0.44 -4.35 9.03
CA PHE A 55 -0.67 -3.42 8.84
C PHE A 55 -1.59 -3.35 10.06
N TRP A 56 -2.00 -4.49 10.62
CA TRP A 56 -2.85 -4.52 11.82
C TRP A 56 -2.14 -4.02 13.07
N ILE A 57 -0.86 -4.35 13.26
CA ILE A 57 -0.06 -3.84 14.37
C ILE A 57 0.00 -2.30 14.30
N MET A 58 0.22 -1.73 13.11
CA MET A 58 0.21 -0.28 12.91
C MET A 58 -1.16 0.33 13.18
N GLN A 59 -2.26 -0.25 12.68
CA GLN A 59 -3.62 0.25 12.95
C GLN A 59 -3.96 0.25 14.44
N ILE A 60 -3.67 -0.85 15.13
CA ILE A 60 -3.92 -0.96 16.57
C ILE A 60 -3.01 0.01 17.34
N GLY A 61 -1.74 0.10 16.97
CA GLY A 61 -0.78 1.03 17.57
C GLY A 61 -1.25 2.48 17.45
N ASN A 62 -1.66 2.89 16.25
CA ASN A 62 -2.20 4.23 16.00
C ASN A 62 -3.46 4.50 16.83
N ALA A 63 -4.40 3.54 16.89
CA ALA A 63 -5.61 3.67 17.69
C ALA A 63 -5.32 3.80 19.21
N VAL A 64 -4.37 3.02 19.73
CA VAL A 64 -3.95 3.09 21.14
C VAL A 64 -3.27 4.42 21.44
N LEU A 65 -2.38 4.89 20.56
CA LEU A 65 -1.67 6.15 20.73
C LEU A 65 -2.63 7.35 20.67
N GLN A 66 -3.55 7.39 19.72
CA GLN A 66 -4.58 8.44 19.61
C GLN A 66 -5.50 8.49 20.84
N ARG A 67 -5.76 7.35 21.49
CA ARG A 67 -6.59 7.30 22.71
C ARG A 67 -5.80 7.69 23.96
N SER A 68 -4.51 7.40 24.00
CA SER A 68 -3.65 7.64 25.17
C SER A 68 -3.08 9.06 25.21
N PHE A 69 -2.85 9.64 24.03
CA PHE A 69 -2.37 11.02 23.88
C PHE A 69 -3.41 11.80 23.08
N SER A 70 -3.90 12.92 23.64
CA SER A 70 -4.75 13.86 22.91
C SER A 70 -3.89 14.63 21.89
N LEU A 71 -3.48 13.94 20.82
CA LEU A 71 -2.65 14.45 19.73
C LEU A 71 -3.47 15.36 18.79
N GLY A 72 -4.21 16.34 19.32
CA GLY A 72 -4.95 17.33 18.52
C GLY A 72 -5.73 16.74 17.34
N SER A 73 -5.83 17.50 16.24
CA SER A 73 -6.44 17.05 14.97
C SER A 73 -5.46 16.29 14.05
N PHE A 74 -4.28 15.92 14.54
CA PHE A 74 -3.28 15.22 13.73
C PHE A 74 -3.57 13.71 13.76
N GLY A 75 -4.38 13.26 12.80
CA GLY A 75 -4.67 11.84 12.62
C GLY A 75 -3.42 11.09 12.16
N LEU A 76 -2.91 10.18 12.98
CA LEU A 76 -1.94 9.16 12.56
C LEU A 76 -2.65 8.16 11.63
N ILE A 77 -2.82 8.55 10.37
CA ILE A 77 -3.53 7.77 9.33
C ILE A 77 -2.55 6.90 8.52
N ASN A 78 -1.25 7.10 8.76
CA ASN A 78 -0.18 6.65 7.89
C ASN A 78 0.18 5.16 8.10
N ASN A 79 0.02 4.34 7.05
CA ASN A 79 0.22 2.89 7.11
C ASN A 79 0.70 2.27 5.78
N ILE A 80 1.98 2.50 5.47
CA ILE A 80 2.66 1.93 4.30
C ILE A 80 2.57 0.39 4.18
N PHE A 81 2.37 -0.35 5.27
CA PHE A 81 2.19 -1.81 5.18
C PHE A 81 0.92 -2.19 4.42
N GLY A 82 -0.13 -1.37 4.49
CA GLY A 82 -1.34 -1.55 3.70
C GLY A 82 -1.05 -1.42 2.21
N ASP A 83 -0.28 -0.40 1.84
CA ASP A 83 0.11 -0.12 0.46
C ASP A 83 0.97 -1.25 -0.12
N LEU A 84 2.00 -1.66 0.62
CA LEU A 84 2.84 -2.79 0.23
C LEU A 84 2.04 -4.09 0.17
N PHE A 85 1.12 -4.32 1.11
CA PHE A 85 0.25 -5.50 1.09
C PHE A 85 -0.59 -5.55 -0.18
N VAL A 86 -1.26 -4.45 -0.54
CA VAL A 86 -2.10 -4.38 -1.74
C VAL A 86 -1.25 -4.58 -2.99
N GLY A 87 -0.12 -3.89 -3.13
CA GLY A 87 0.77 -4.05 -4.28
C GLY A 87 1.27 -5.49 -4.44
N VAL A 88 1.69 -6.12 -3.34
CA VAL A 88 2.14 -7.52 -3.32
C VAL A 88 1.00 -8.51 -3.57
N LEU A 89 -0.21 -8.21 -3.09
CA LEU A 89 -1.38 -9.04 -3.31
C LEU A 89 -1.76 -9.04 -4.79
N THR A 90 -1.70 -7.87 -5.46
CA THR A 90 -1.89 -7.78 -6.91
C THR A 90 -0.82 -8.56 -7.67
N MET A 91 0.46 -8.46 -7.27
CA MET A 91 1.54 -9.28 -7.86
C MET A 91 1.27 -10.78 -7.72
N TYR A 92 0.80 -11.21 -6.56
CA TYR A 92 0.42 -12.60 -6.30
C TYR A 92 -0.78 -13.05 -7.15
N GLY A 93 -1.77 -12.18 -7.34
CA GLY A 93 -2.87 -12.43 -8.27
C GLY A 93 -2.41 -12.59 -9.71
N ILE A 94 -1.51 -11.72 -10.19
CA ILE A 94 -0.90 -11.80 -11.53
C ILE A 94 -0.11 -13.11 -11.70
N GLN A 95 0.69 -13.48 -10.70
CA GLN A 95 1.44 -14.74 -10.70
C GLN A 95 0.51 -15.95 -10.81
N THR A 96 -0.57 -15.96 -10.02
CA THR A 96 -1.57 -17.05 -10.00
C THR A 96 -2.29 -17.15 -11.34
N LEU A 97 -2.66 -16.01 -11.93
CA LEU A 97 -3.30 -15.95 -13.24
C LEU A 97 -2.36 -16.45 -14.35
N SER A 98 -1.08 -16.07 -14.33
CA SER A 98 -0.07 -16.58 -15.25
C SER A 98 0.12 -18.10 -15.13
N GLN A 99 0.15 -18.64 -13.89
CA GLN A 99 0.25 -20.08 -13.66
C GLN A 99 -0.99 -20.83 -14.15
N GLY A 100 -2.19 -20.28 -13.94
CA GLY A 100 -3.44 -20.84 -14.44
C GLY A 100 -3.48 -20.92 -15.97
N ARG A 101 -2.98 -19.87 -16.66
CA ARG A 101 -2.87 -19.85 -18.12
C ARG A 101 -1.90 -20.90 -18.64
N GLN A 102 -0.73 -21.05 -18.01
CA GLN A 102 0.27 -22.05 -18.43
C GLN A 102 -0.17 -23.49 -18.15
N SER A 103 -0.91 -23.72 -17.07
CA SER A 103 -1.41 -25.05 -16.68
C SER A 103 -2.80 -25.38 -17.25
N HIS A 104 -3.39 -24.50 -18.06
CA HIS A 104 -4.76 -24.60 -18.58
C HIS A 104 -5.84 -24.85 -17.50
N GLN A 105 -5.59 -24.40 -16.26
CA GLN A 105 -6.51 -24.58 -15.13
C GLN A 105 -7.36 -23.33 -14.93
N ALA A 106 -8.63 -23.40 -15.34
CA ALA A 106 -9.58 -22.29 -15.22
C ALA A 106 -9.77 -21.81 -13.77
N SER A 107 -9.73 -22.72 -12.78
CA SER A 107 -9.85 -22.38 -11.36
C SER A 107 -8.77 -21.43 -10.88
N LYS A 108 -7.53 -21.59 -11.35
CA LYS A 108 -6.40 -20.70 -11.01
C LYS A 108 -6.52 -19.34 -11.70
N ILE A 109 -7.10 -19.29 -12.91
CA ILE A 109 -7.35 -18.03 -13.62
C ILE A 109 -8.37 -17.20 -12.86
N TRP A 110 -9.52 -17.81 -12.51
CA TRP A 110 -10.55 -17.15 -11.70
C TRP A 110 -10.04 -16.76 -10.32
N GLY A 111 -9.24 -17.62 -9.67
CA GLY A 111 -8.61 -17.29 -8.40
C GLY A 111 -7.65 -16.11 -8.49
N GLY A 112 -6.80 -16.04 -9.53
CA GLY A 112 -5.90 -14.92 -9.76
C GLY A 112 -6.65 -13.61 -10.02
N LEU A 113 -7.71 -13.65 -10.84
CA LEU A 113 -8.56 -12.48 -11.10
C LEU A 113 -9.25 -12.00 -9.81
N PHE A 114 -9.81 -12.92 -9.02
CA PHE A 114 -10.44 -12.60 -7.75
C PHE A 114 -9.46 -11.91 -6.79
N ILE A 115 -8.22 -12.40 -6.69
CA ILE A 115 -7.17 -11.80 -5.85
C ILE A 115 -6.85 -10.36 -6.29
N ILE A 116 -6.79 -10.08 -7.59
CA ILE A 116 -6.53 -8.73 -8.12
C ILE A 116 -7.68 -7.77 -7.79
N VAL A 117 -8.92 -8.27 -7.84
CA VAL A 117 -10.13 -7.47 -7.55
C VAL A 117 -10.35 -7.30 -6.04
N LEU A 118 -9.78 -8.16 -5.20
CA LEU A 118 -10.00 -8.17 -3.75
C LEU A 118 -9.73 -6.81 -3.06
N PRO A 119 -8.64 -6.07 -3.34
CA PRO A 119 -8.43 -4.73 -2.79
C PRO A 119 -9.53 -3.73 -3.16
N LEU A 120 -10.10 -3.83 -4.36
CA LEU A 120 -11.20 -2.97 -4.80
C LEU A 120 -12.50 -3.30 -4.06
N ILE A 121 -12.73 -4.58 -3.76
CA ILE A 121 -13.85 -5.01 -2.91
C ILE A 121 -13.68 -4.44 -1.51
N PHE A 122 -12.47 -4.49 -0.94
CA PHE A 122 -12.19 -3.85 0.34
C PHE A 122 -12.46 -2.35 0.30
N ALA A 123 -12.02 -1.65 -0.75
CA ALA A 123 -12.33 -0.22 -0.92
C ALA A 123 -13.83 0.06 -0.97
N ALA A 124 -14.60 -0.73 -1.72
CA ALA A 124 -16.05 -0.56 -1.81
C ALA A 124 -16.76 -0.81 -0.46
N ILE A 125 -16.33 -1.83 0.29
CA ILE A 125 -16.85 -2.12 1.63
C ILE A 125 -16.53 -0.96 2.58
N THR A 126 -15.27 -0.52 2.61
CA THR A 126 -14.84 0.61 3.44
C THR A 126 -15.62 1.87 3.10
N MET A 127 -15.77 2.21 1.82
CA MET A 127 -16.54 3.37 1.38
C MET A 127 -18.02 3.26 1.77
N GLY A 128 -18.63 2.08 1.61
CA GLY A 128 -20.02 1.85 2.00
C GLY A 128 -20.26 2.00 3.50
N ILE A 129 -19.33 1.49 4.34
CA ILE A 129 -19.40 1.64 5.79
C ILE A 129 -19.23 3.12 6.18
N LEU A 130 -18.26 3.82 5.60
CA LEU A 130 -18.06 5.24 5.87
C LEU A 130 -19.25 6.09 5.42
N ALA A 131 -19.85 5.81 4.28
CA ALA A 131 -20.99 6.57 3.78
C ALA A 131 -22.26 6.38 4.64
N ALA A 132 -22.60 5.14 5.00
CA ALA A 132 -23.84 4.84 5.70
C ALA A 132 -23.72 4.89 7.24
N TRP A 133 -22.52 4.70 7.78
CA TRP A 133 -22.30 4.46 9.22
C TRP A 133 -21.14 5.28 9.80
N HIS A 134 -20.83 6.46 9.24
CA HIS A 134 -19.74 7.33 9.73
C HIS A 134 -19.81 7.65 11.24
N THR A 135 -21.01 7.67 11.83
CA THR A 135 -21.20 7.96 13.26
C THR A 135 -20.99 6.76 14.17
N ASN A 136 -20.90 5.53 13.63
CA ASN A 136 -20.70 4.32 14.42
C ASN A 136 -19.19 4.03 14.58
N PRO A 137 -18.60 4.24 15.78
CA PRO A 137 -17.16 4.11 15.97
C PRO A 137 -16.65 2.66 15.81
N ILE A 138 -17.51 1.67 16.03
CA ILE A 138 -17.13 0.25 15.92
C ILE A 138 -17.02 -0.13 14.44
N LEU A 139 -18.03 0.21 13.63
CA LEU A 139 -18.04 -0.12 12.21
C LEU A 139 -16.96 0.63 11.44
N THR A 140 -16.76 1.91 11.74
CA THR A 140 -15.67 2.71 11.15
C THR A 140 -14.29 2.18 11.56
N GLY A 141 -14.13 1.75 12.81
CA GLY A 141 -12.92 1.07 13.29
C GLY A 141 -12.63 -0.22 12.50
N LEU A 142 -13.63 -1.09 12.32
CA LEU A 142 -13.49 -2.32 11.53
C LEU A 142 -13.16 -2.03 10.05
N ALA A 143 -13.79 -1.02 9.46
CA ALA A 143 -13.50 -0.61 8.09
C ALA A 143 -12.05 -0.13 7.90
N SER A 144 -11.46 0.48 8.93
CA SER A 144 -10.05 0.89 8.94
C SER A 144 -9.05 -0.28 9.05
N MET A 145 -9.52 -1.47 9.43
CA MET A 145 -8.69 -2.70 9.49
C MET A 145 -8.66 -3.46 8.15
N LEU A 146 -9.33 -2.94 7.12
CA LEU A 146 -9.27 -3.49 5.77
C LEU A 146 -8.20 -2.74 4.98
N PRO A 147 -7.14 -3.43 4.48
CA PRO A 147 -6.13 -2.81 3.64
C PRO A 147 -6.75 -2.50 2.28
N SER A 148 -7.22 -1.26 2.12
CA SER A 148 -7.90 -0.79 0.91
C SER A 148 -7.10 0.31 0.22
N PRO A 149 -7.09 0.37 -1.12
CA PRO A 149 -6.51 1.48 -1.87
C PRO A 149 -7.10 2.85 -1.53
N LEU A 150 -8.28 2.91 -0.92
CA LEU A 150 -8.94 4.16 -0.54
C LEU A 150 -8.27 4.84 0.67
N ILE A 151 -7.71 4.02 1.57
CA ILE A 151 -6.97 4.48 2.76
C ILE A 151 -5.46 4.45 2.47
N ALA A 152 -5.05 4.08 1.25
CA ALA A 152 -3.65 4.02 0.87
C ALA A 152 -3.05 5.42 0.81
N GLU A 153 -1.87 5.57 1.41
CA GLU A 153 -1.21 6.88 1.52
C GLU A 153 -0.65 7.34 0.17
N ASN A 154 -0.10 6.40 -0.59
CA ASN A 154 0.75 6.75 -1.73
C ASN A 154 0.01 6.76 -3.09
N GLY A 155 -1.32 6.80 -3.11
CA GLY A 155 -2.12 7.01 -4.33
C GLY A 155 -1.68 6.20 -5.56
N ILE A 156 -1.13 6.89 -6.57
CA ILE A 156 -0.66 6.29 -7.84
C ILE A 156 0.58 5.38 -7.65
N LEU A 157 1.43 5.67 -6.67
CA LEU A 157 2.64 4.89 -6.37
C LEU A 157 2.31 3.44 -5.96
N LEU A 158 1.11 3.20 -5.45
CA LEU A 158 0.61 1.86 -5.15
C LEU A 158 0.73 0.91 -6.35
N TYR A 159 0.53 1.43 -7.56
CA TYR A 159 0.59 0.66 -8.79
C TYR A 159 2.02 0.44 -9.31
N LEU A 160 3.02 1.11 -8.75
CA LEU A 160 4.43 0.94 -9.12
C LEU A 160 4.91 -0.49 -8.83
N GLY A 161 4.52 -1.07 -7.70
CA GLY A 161 4.89 -2.45 -7.33
C GLY A 161 4.49 -3.48 -8.41
N PRO A 162 3.18 -3.59 -8.76
CA PRO A 162 2.71 -4.45 -9.84
C PRO A 162 3.37 -4.15 -11.19
N LEU A 163 3.60 -2.87 -11.50
CA LEU A 163 4.18 -2.44 -12.77
C LEU A 163 5.65 -2.84 -12.89
N MET A 164 6.44 -2.69 -11.83
CA MET A 164 7.83 -3.18 -11.75
C MET A 164 7.89 -4.71 -11.86
N TYR A 165 6.91 -5.42 -11.30
CA TYR A 165 6.82 -6.88 -11.42
C TYR A 165 6.52 -7.36 -12.85
N LEU A 166 5.65 -6.67 -13.57
CA LEU A 166 5.37 -6.96 -14.98
C LEU A 166 6.60 -6.72 -15.86
N LEU A 167 7.35 -5.66 -15.56
CA LEU A 167 8.55 -5.26 -16.28
C LEU A 167 9.82 -5.99 -15.82
N ARG A 168 9.71 -6.98 -14.91
CA ARG A 168 10.87 -7.65 -14.27
C ARG A 168 11.89 -8.28 -15.22
N LYS A 169 11.50 -8.57 -16.46
CA LYS A 169 12.41 -9.13 -17.47
C LYS A 169 13.32 -8.08 -18.10
N ASN A 170 12.94 -6.80 -18.06
CA ASN A 170 13.66 -5.71 -18.71
C ASN A 170 13.98 -4.59 -17.71
N ARG A 171 15.23 -4.57 -17.22
CA ARG A 171 15.71 -3.61 -16.23
C ARG A 171 15.57 -2.15 -16.69
N ASN A 172 15.75 -1.87 -17.98
CA ASN A 172 15.59 -0.53 -18.55
C ASN A 172 14.14 -0.03 -18.44
N TRP A 173 13.16 -0.90 -18.64
CA TRP A 173 11.74 -0.53 -18.52
C TRP A 173 11.32 -0.35 -17.06
N GLN A 174 11.89 -1.11 -16.12
CA GLN A 174 11.68 -0.86 -14.69
C GLN A 174 12.21 0.52 -14.27
N MET A 175 13.40 0.91 -14.76
CA MET A 175 13.95 2.24 -14.47
C MET A 175 13.09 3.35 -15.08
N LEU A 176 12.63 3.20 -16.32
CA LEU A 176 11.73 4.16 -16.96
C LEU A 176 10.39 4.28 -16.22
N ALA A 177 9.85 3.17 -15.73
CA ALA A 177 8.65 3.16 -14.91
C ALA A 177 8.82 3.93 -13.60
N ILE A 178 9.94 3.72 -12.89
CA ILE A 178 10.25 4.44 -11.66
C ILE A 178 10.37 5.94 -11.94
N ILE A 179 11.09 6.33 -13.00
CA ILE A 179 11.26 7.73 -13.40
C ILE A 179 9.90 8.36 -13.76
N ALA A 180 9.07 7.66 -14.52
CA ALA A 180 7.77 8.16 -14.94
C ALA A 180 6.83 8.39 -13.74
N VAL A 181 6.77 7.44 -12.80
CA VAL A 181 5.93 7.57 -11.60
C VAL A 181 6.47 8.67 -10.68
N ALA A 182 7.79 8.74 -10.49
CA ALA A 182 8.41 9.82 -9.71
C ALA A 182 8.13 11.20 -10.34
N TRP A 183 8.14 11.31 -11.67
CA TRP A 183 7.80 12.55 -12.35
C TRP A 183 6.33 12.92 -12.20
N ILE A 184 5.42 11.94 -12.25
CA ILE A 184 3.99 12.15 -12.03
C ILE A 184 3.73 12.65 -10.60
N GLU A 185 4.37 12.06 -9.59
CA GLU A 185 4.22 12.49 -8.18
C GLU A 185 4.70 13.93 -7.91
N VAL A 186 5.67 14.43 -8.67
CA VAL A 186 6.17 15.81 -8.51
C VAL A 186 5.22 16.84 -9.14
N ASN A 187 4.36 16.42 -10.07
CA ASN A 187 3.48 17.30 -10.85
C ASN A 187 1.99 17.20 -10.47
N ILE A 188 1.64 16.46 -9.42
CA ILE A 188 0.29 16.35 -8.84
C ILE A 188 0.33 16.97 -7.45
#